data_AF-B6CAC1-F1
#
_entry.id   AF-B6CAC1-F1
#
_cell.length_a   1.000
_cell.length_b   1.000
_cell.length_c   1.000
_cell.angle_alpha   90.00
_cell.angle_beta   90.00
_cell.angle_gamma   90.00
#
_symmetry.space_group_name_H-M   'P 1'
#
loop_
_entity.id
_entity.type
_entity.pdbx_description
1 polymer ?
#
loop_
_entity_poly.entity_id
_entity_poly.type
_entity_poly.pdbx_seq_one_letter_code
_entity_poly.pdbx_strand_id
1 'polypeptide(L)'
;RIRAQNPAPQLYFVKVDVTGAYDALPQDRLVEVIANVIRPQESTYCVRHYAVVQRTARGHVRKAFKRHVSTFADLQPYMRQFVERLQETSSLRDAVVIEQSSSLNEAGSSLFHLFLRLVHNHVVRIGGKSYIQCQGVPQGSILSTLLCSLCYGDM
;
A
#
# COMPACT_ATOMS: atom_id res chain seq x y z
N ARG A 1 -10.22 -46.31 23.38
CA ARG A 1 -10.00 -46.73 21.98
C ARG A 1 -9.70 -45.48 21.16
N ILE A 2 -8.43 -45.24 20.85
CA ILE A 2 -7.98 -44.11 20.01
C ILE A 2 -8.36 -44.49 18.57
N ARG A 3 -9.22 -43.70 17.91
CA ARG A 3 -9.49 -43.86 16.48
C ARG A 3 -8.17 -43.59 15.75
N ALA A 4 -7.69 -44.56 14.98
CA ALA A 4 -6.64 -44.34 14.00
C ALA A 4 -7.12 -43.23 13.06
N GLN A 5 -6.52 -42.04 13.17
CA GLN A 5 -6.71 -40.99 12.17
C GLN A 5 -6.15 -41.54 10.86
N ASN A 6 -6.95 -41.49 9.80
CA ASN A 6 -6.47 -41.79 8.45
C ASN A 6 -5.17 -41.02 8.21
N PRO A 7 -4.13 -41.63 7.60
CA PRO A 7 -2.90 -40.93 7.30
C PRO A 7 -3.25 -39.68 6.46
N ALA A 8 -2.67 -38.54 6.83
CA ALA A 8 -2.85 -37.32 6.08
C ALA A 8 -2.49 -37.58 4.60
N PRO A 9 -3.24 -37.00 3.64
CA PRO A 9 -2.98 -37.22 2.23
C PRO A 9 -1.55 -36.82 1.86
N GLN A 10 -0.94 -37.55 0.93
CA GLN A 10 0.41 -37.26 0.45
C GLN A 10 0.45 -35.87 -0.19
N LEU A 11 1.35 -35.02 0.29
CA LEU A 11 1.59 -33.68 -0.27
C LEU A 11 2.96 -33.64 -0.96
N TYR A 12 3.05 -32.81 -1.99
CA TYR A 12 4.30 -32.46 -2.67
C TYR A 12 4.49 -30.95 -2.56
N PHE A 13 5.73 -30.52 -2.31
CA PHE A 13 6.08 -29.12 -2.15
C PHE A 13 7.17 -28.75 -3.13
N VAL A 14 7.05 -27.58 -3.74
CA VAL A 14 8.10 -26.94 -4.53
C VAL A 14 8.44 -25.63 -3.85
N LYS A 15 9.75 -25.39 -3.65
CA LYS A 15 10.27 -24.12 -3.14
C LYS A 15 11.07 -23.48 -4.26
N VAL A 16 10.75 -22.23 -4.58
CA VAL A 16 11.49 -21.39 -5.51
C VAL A 16 11.95 -20.15 -4.75
N ASP A 17 13.14 -19.66 -5.09
CA ASP A 17 13.70 -18.44 -4.53
C ASP A 17 14.08 -17.49 -5.68
N VAL A 18 13.64 -16.23 -5.57
CA VAL A 18 13.93 -15.20 -6.58
C VAL A 18 15.07 -14.35 -6.06
N THR A 19 16.26 -14.53 -6.66
CA THR A 19 17.45 -13.77 -6.27
C THR A 19 17.34 -12.31 -6.73
N GLY A 20 17.66 -11.38 -5.84
CA GLY A 20 17.77 -9.95 -6.18
C GLY A 20 16.46 -9.33 -6.67
N ALA A 21 15.31 -9.71 -6.08
CA ALA A 21 13.98 -9.33 -6.55
C ALA A 21 13.79 -7.82 -6.77
N TYR A 22 14.40 -6.96 -5.96
CA TYR A 22 14.34 -5.50 -6.16
C TYR A 22 15.28 -5.00 -7.26
N ASP A 23 16.46 -5.59 -7.38
CA ASP A 23 17.50 -5.14 -8.31
C ASP A 23 17.24 -5.66 -9.73
N ALA A 24 16.50 -6.76 -9.86
CA ALA A 24 16.18 -7.41 -11.12
C ALA A 24 14.94 -6.82 -11.83
N LEU A 25 14.18 -5.91 -11.20
CA LEU A 25 12.94 -5.41 -11.80
C LEU A 25 13.21 -4.64 -13.11
N PRO A 26 12.50 -4.97 -14.20
CA PRO A 26 12.56 -4.21 -15.44
C PRO A 26 11.84 -2.87 -15.27
N GLN A 27 12.58 -1.77 -15.38
CA GLN A 27 12.06 -0.41 -15.15
C GLN A 27 10.93 -0.04 -16.11
N ASP A 28 11.02 -0.44 -17.38
CA ASP A 28 9.97 -0.13 -18.37
C ASP A 28 8.63 -0.78 -18.01
N ARG A 29 8.65 -2.05 -17.55
CA ARG A 29 7.45 -2.72 -17.05
C ARG A 29 6.93 -2.09 -15.76
N LEU A 30 7.81 -1.69 -14.86
CA LEU A 30 7.41 -0.96 -13.66
C LEU A 30 6.63 0.31 -14.01
N VAL A 31 7.08 1.07 -15.00
CA VAL A 31 6.38 2.28 -15.46
C VAL A 31 4.98 1.95 -15.97
N GLU A 32 4.85 0.92 -16.80
CA GLU A 32 3.55 0.47 -17.32
C GLU A 32 2.61 0.03 -16.19
N VAL A 33 3.10 -0.77 -15.25
CA VAL A 33 2.33 -1.24 -14.10
C VAL A 33 1.86 -0.06 -13.24
N ILE A 34 2.74 0.90 -12.94
CA ILE A 34 2.38 2.09 -12.15
C ILE A 34 1.35 2.94 -12.90
N ALA A 35 1.54 3.14 -14.22
CA ALA A 35 0.58 3.86 -15.05
C ALA A 35 -0.79 3.18 -14.99
N ASN A 36 -0.81 1.85 -15.03
CA ASN A 36 -2.03 1.07 -14.98
C ASN A 36 -2.75 1.20 -13.63
N VAL A 37 -2.02 1.18 -12.52
CA VAL A 37 -2.55 1.28 -11.15
C VAL A 37 -3.13 2.66 -10.84
N ILE A 38 -2.54 3.73 -11.39
CA ILE A 38 -2.95 5.12 -11.08
C ILE A 38 -4.05 5.62 -12.03
N ARG A 39 -4.52 4.82 -12.99
CA ARG A 39 -5.56 5.26 -13.95
C ARG A 39 -6.93 5.52 -13.28
N PRO A 40 -7.66 6.57 -13.73
CA PRO A 40 -7.23 7.60 -14.66
C PRO A 40 -6.30 8.62 -13.97
N GLN A 41 -5.26 9.09 -14.65
CA GLN A 41 -4.22 9.98 -14.06
C GLN A 41 -4.78 11.36 -13.68
N GLU A 42 -5.93 11.72 -14.23
CA GLU A 42 -6.71 12.91 -13.91
C GLU A 42 -7.42 12.79 -12.54
N SER A 43 -7.45 11.60 -11.95
CA SER A 43 -8.00 11.38 -10.61
C SER A 43 -7.31 12.29 -9.60
N THR A 44 -8.12 12.93 -8.77
CA THR A 44 -7.61 13.59 -7.56
C THR A 44 -7.94 12.73 -6.35
N TYR A 45 -6.91 12.40 -5.58
CA TYR A 45 -7.03 11.62 -4.36
C TYR A 45 -7.23 12.56 -3.16
N CYS A 46 -8.17 12.16 -2.32
CA CYS A 46 -8.39 12.74 -1.02
C CYS A 46 -7.76 11.86 0.05
N VAL A 47 -6.93 12.46 0.91
CA VAL A 47 -6.37 11.78 2.07
C VAL A 47 -7.06 12.33 3.32
N ARG A 48 -7.84 11.48 3.98
CA ARG A 48 -8.51 11.79 5.25
C ARG A 48 -7.75 11.15 6.41
N HIS A 49 -7.34 11.98 7.36
CA HIS A 49 -6.71 11.55 8.61
C HIS A 49 -7.77 11.54 9.70
N TYR A 50 -7.84 10.44 10.45
CA TYR A 50 -8.80 10.29 11.54
C TYR A 50 -8.21 9.49 12.69
N ALA A 51 -8.70 9.74 13.90
CA ALA A 51 -8.41 8.93 15.07
C ALA A 51 -9.59 8.03 15.38
N VAL A 52 -9.31 6.79 15.76
CA VAL A 52 -10.29 5.86 16.31
C VAL A 52 -9.95 5.67 17.78
N VAL A 53 -10.88 6.06 18.66
CA VAL A 53 -10.81 5.81 20.09
C VAL A 53 -11.77 4.68 20.41
N GLN A 54 -11.24 3.55 20.86
CA GLN A 54 -12.02 2.33 21.10
C GLN A 54 -11.72 1.74 22.46
N ARG A 55 -12.74 1.16 23.08
CA ARG A 55 -12.57 0.38 24.29
C ARG A 55 -12.09 -1.03 23.94
N THR A 56 -10.96 -1.43 24.51
CA THR A 56 -10.43 -2.79 24.38
C THR A 56 -11.29 -3.77 25.16
N ALA A 57 -11.21 -5.06 24.83
CA ALA A 57 -11.92 -6.12 25.56
C ALA A 57 -11.59 -6.14 27.07
N ARG A 58 -10.42 -5.64 27.47
CA ARG A 58 -9.99 -5.52 28.88
C ARG A 58 -10.43 -4.21 29.54
N GLY A 59 -11.28 -3.42 28.89
CA GLY A 59 -11.84 -2.18 29.42
C GLY A 59 -10.98 -0.92 29.22
N HIS A 60 -9.70 -1.07 28.82
CA HIS A 60 -8.82 0.07 28.54
C HIS A 60 -9.24 0.82 27.28
N VAL A 61 -9.01 2.13 27.24
CA VAL A 61 -9.21 2.95 26.03
C VAL A 61 -7.93 2.93 25.20
N ARG A 62 -8.06 2.62 23.90
CA ARG A 62 -6.97 2.71 22.93
C ARG A 62 -7.30 3.73 21.87
N LYS A 63 -6.32 4.57 21.53
CA LYS A 63 -6.38 5.50 20.41
C LYS A 63 -5.47 5.00 19.29
N ALA A 64 -5.97 5.01 18.06
CA ALA A 64 -5.21 4.70 16.86
C ALA A 64 -5.41 5.81 15.82
N PHE A 65 -4.33 6.26 15.19
CA PHE A 65 -4.38 7.19 14.08
C PHE A 65 -4.38 6.42 12.77
N LYS A 66 -5.30 6.78 11.88
CA LYS A 66 -5.53 6.10 10.62
C LYS A 66 -5.65 7.10 9.49
N ARG A 67 -5.43 6.61 8.28
CA ARG A 67 -5.59 7.34 7.02
C ARG A 67 -6.55 6.56 6.14
N HIS A 68 -7.39 7.28 5.42
CA HIS A 68 -8.24 6.74 4.37
C HIS A 68 -7.97 7.54 3.10
N VAL A 69 -7.84 6.83 1.98
CA VAL A 69 -7.65 7.43 0.66
C VAL A 69 -8.87 7.11 -0.19
N SER A 70 -9.42 8.12 -0.87
CA SER A 70 -10.50 7.96 -1.85
C SER A 70 -10.25 8.84 -3.05
N THR A 71 -10.84 8.48 -4.19
CA THR A 71 -10.97 9.42 -5.31
C THR A 71 -11.99 10.52 -4.96
N PHE A 72 -12.07 11.55 -5.80
CA PHE A 72 -13.13 12.55 -5.70
C PHE A 72 -14.53 11.92 -5.84
N ALA A 73 -14.70 10.96 -6.75
CA ALA A 73 -15.98 10.28 -6.98
C ALA A 73 -16.41 9.43 -5.76
N ASP A 74 -15.45 8.83 -5.08
CA ASP A 74 -15.71 7.99 -3.90
C ASP A 74 -15.72 8.77 -2.59
N LEU A 75 -15.51 10.08 -2.61
CA LEU A 75 -15.39 10.88 -1.39
C LEU A 75 -16.73 10.91 -0.64
N GLN A 76 -16.69 10.66 0.68
CA GLN A 76 -17.82 10.92 1.57
C GLN A 76 -17.49 12.15 2.39
N PRO A 77 -17.99 13.34 2.01
CA PRO A 77 -17.58 14.59 2.65
C PRO A 77 -18.04 14.63 4.11
N TYR A 78 -19.18 14.03 4.43
CA TYR A 78 -19.73 14.04 5.77
C TYR A 78 -19.28 12.83 6.60
N MET A 79 -18.97 13.08 7.88
CA MET A 79 -18.46 12.06 8.80
C MET A 79 -19.43 10.88 9.01
N ARG A 80 -20.75 11.11 8.94
CA ARG A 80 -21.74 10.03 9.07
C ARG A 80 -21.55 8.97 7.99
N GLN A 81 -21.58 9.38 6.73
CA GLN A 81 -21.42 8.50 5.57
C GLN A 81 -20.04 7.82 5.57
N PHE A 82 -19.01 8.56 5.98
CA PHE A 82 -17.67 8.00 6.11
C PHE A 82 -17.60 6.87 7.14
N VAL A 83 -18.21 7.06 8.32
CA VAL A 83 -18.24 6.04 9.38
C VAL A 83 -19.09 4.83 8.96
N GLU A 84 -20.21 5.04 8.28
CA GLU A 84 -21.06 3.96 7.73
C GLU A 84 -20.22 3.05 6.82
N ARG A 85 -19.48 3.61 5.85
CA ARG A 85 -18.58 2.81 5.00
C ARG A 85 -17.40 2.18 5.74
N LEU A 86 -16.86 2.85 6.76
CA LEU A 86 -15.80 2.24 7.58
C LEU A 86 -16.31 1.02 8.36
N GLN A 87 -17.60 0.97 8.72
CA GLN A 87 -18.20 -0.18 9.40
C GLN A 87 -18.33 -1.40 8.48
N GLU A 88 -18.51 -1.19 7.17
CA GLU A 88 -18.58 -2.29 6.19
C GLU A 88 -17.24 -3.04 6.07
N THR A 89 -16.13 -2.32 6.24
CA THR A 89 -14.78 -2.84 5.99
C THR A 89 -13.97 -3.09 7.26
N SER A 90 -14.46 -2.66 8.43
CA SER A 90 -13.71 -2.76 9.69
C SER A 90 -14.60 -2.94 10.92
N SER A 91 -14.02 -3.54 11.97
CA SER A 91 -14.69 -3.68 13.27
C SER A 91 -14.65 -2.36 14.05
N LEU A 92 -15.67 -1.51 13.85
CA LEU A 92 -15.89 -0.27 14.61
C LEU A 92 -16.88 -0.46 15.76
N ARG A 93 -16.61 -1.41 16.65
CA ARG A 93 -17.42 -1.60 17.88
C ARG A 93 -16.97 -0.64 18.98
N ASP A 94 -17.92 -0.06 19.72
CA ASP A 94 -17.68 0.80 20.90
C ASP A 94 -16.60 1.87 20.64
N ALA A 95 -16.74 2.54 19.49
CA ALA A 95 -15.73 3.40 18.89
C ALA A 95 -16.22 4.84 18.74
N VAL A 96 -15.33 5.80 18.99
CA VAL A 96 -15.48 7.19 18.57
C VAL A 96 -14.49 7.46 17.46
N VAL A 97 -15.00 7.93 16.31
CA VAL A 97 -14.19 8.32 15.16
C VAL A 97 -14.12 9.84 15.13
N ILE A 98 -12.89 10.38 15.14
CA ILE A 98 -12.62 11.81 15.21
C ILE A 98 -11.85 12.20 13.95
N GLU A 99 -12.41 13.07 13.11
CA GLU A 99 -11.69 13.64 11.98
C GLU A 99 -10.52 14.51 12.50
N GLN A 100 -9.36 14.41 11.85
CA GLN A 100 -8.20 15.25 12.17
C GLN A 100 -7.93 16.24 11.04
N SER A 101 -7.92 15.75 9.80
CA SER A 101 -7.80 16.57 8.60
C SER A 101 -8.31 15.81 7.38
N SER A 102 -8.67 16.56 6.35
CA SER A 102 -9.03 16.03 5.03
C SER A 102 -8.49 16.96 3.96
N SER A 103 -7.64 16.43 3.08
CA SER A 103 -7.01 17.21 2.00
C SER A 103 -7.28 16.56 0.64
N LEU A 104 -7.68 17.37 -0.34
CA LEU A 104 -7.99 16.93 -1.71
C LEU A 104 -6.98 17.52 -2.70
N ASN A 105 -5.71 17.19 -2.52
CA ASN A 105 -4.62 17.89 -3.22
C ASN A 105 -3.68 16.97 -4.00
N GLU A 106 -3.92 15.66 -3.98
CA GLU A 106 -3.00 14.69 -4.59
C GLU A 106 -3.50 14.28 -5.98
N ALA A 107 -3.01 14.95 -7.02
CA ALA A 107 -3.31 14.56 -8.40
C ALA A 107 -2.62 13.24 -8.77
N GLY A 108 -3.31 12.36 -9.48
CA GLY A 108 -2.77 11.10 -9.97
C GLY A 108 -1.54 11.29 -10.86
N SER A 109 -1.54 12.33 -11.70
CA SER A 109 -0.38 12.75 -12.49
C SER A 109 0.84 13.09 -11.63
N SER A 110 0.65 13.83 -10.53
CA SER A 110 1.73 14.15 -9.58
C SER A 110 2.29 12.90 -8.91
N LEU A 111 1.41 11.98 -8.50
CA LEU A 111 1.82 10.68 -7.95
C LEU A 111 2.60 9.86 -8.98
N PHE A 112 2.11 9.80 -10.21
CA PHE A 112 2.78 9.11 -11.30
C PHE A 112 4.18 9.67 -11.55
N HIS A 113 4.32 11.00 -11.62
CA HIS A 113 5.63 11.65 -11.74
C HIS A 113 6.57 11.35 -10.56
N LEU A 114 6.06 11.27 -9.34
CA LEU A 114 6.86 10.89 -8.17
C LEU A 114 7.42 9.46 -8.33
N PHE A 115 6.59 8.51 -8.78
CA PHE A 115 7.03 7.15 -9.05
C PHE A 115 8.03 7.08 -10.20
N LEU A 116 7.81 7.79 -11.30
CA LEU A 116 8.76 7.86 -12.42
C LEU A 116 10.12 8.41 -11.97
N ARG A 117 10.14 9.42 -11.09
CA ARG A 117 11.37 9.96 -10.53
C ARG A 117 12.10 8.93 -9.68
N LEU A 118 11.38 8.12 -8.91
CA LEU A 118 11.96 7.04 -8.13
C LEU A 118 12.52 5.92 -9.01
N VAL A 119 11.86 5.59 -10.12
CA VAL A 119 12.31 4.51 -11.02
C VAL A 119 13.52 4.96 -11.85
N HIS A 120 13.44 6.11 -12.54
CA HIS A 120 14.47 6.52 -13.51
C HIS A 120 15.52 7.48 -12.98
N ASN A 121 15.19 8.26 -11.95
CA ASN A 121 16.04 9.37 -11.47
C ASN A 121 16.48 9.17 -10.03
N HIS A 122 16.59 7.92 -9.58
CA HIS A 122 17.12 7.60 -8.26
C HIS A 122 18.64 7.72 -8.27
N VAL A 123 19.14 8.75 -7.56
CA VAL A 123 20.57 9.04 -7.44
C VAL A 123 21.10 8.48 -6.13
N VAL A 124 22.15 7.67 -6.20
CA VAL A 124 22.88 7.12 -5.04
C VAL A 124 24.26 7.76 -4.95
N ARG A 125 24.70 8.10 -3.74
CA ARG A 125 26.05 8.64 -3.50
C ARG A 125 26.92 7.60 -2.81
N ILE A 126 27.99 7.17 -3.48
CA ILE A 126 28.94 6.17 -2.99
C ILE A 126 30.35 6.76 -3.09
N GLY A 127 31.08 6.80 -1.97
CA GLY A 127 32.47 7.26 -1.94
C GLY A 127 32.69 8.67 -2.53
N GLY A 128 31.74 9.59 -2.29
CA GLY A 128 31.81 10.96 -2.81
C GLY A 128 31.39 11.14 -4.28
N LYS A 129 31.07 10.05 -4.98
CA LYS A 129 30.58 10.08 -6.37
C LYS A 129 29.07 9.81 -6.41
N SER A 130 28.38 10.42 -7.38
CA SER A 130 26.95 10.23 -7.61
C SER A 130 26.72 9.27 -8.78
N TYR A 131 25.77 8.35 -8.62
CA TYR A 131 25.39 7.33 -9.59
C TYR A 131 23.88 7.33 -9.76
N ILE A 132 23.39 6.94 -10.93
CA ILE A 132 21.96 6.72 -11.18
C ILE A 132 21.71 5.22 -11.18
N GLN A 133 20.63 4.79 -10.53
CA GLN A 133 20.17 3.41 -10.58
C GLN A 133 19.46 3.14 -11.91
N CYS A 134 20.10 2.36 -12.79
CA CYS A 134 19.58 2.05 -14.13
C CYS A 134 18.73 0.78 -14.22
N GLN A 135 18.68 -0.03 -13.14
CA GLN A 135 17.96 -1.30 -13.08
C GLN A 135 17.35 -1.45 -11.69
N GLY A 136 16.15 -2.04 -11.63
CA GLY A 136 15.48 -2.31 -10.37
C GLY A 136 14.93 -1.06 -9.68
N VAL A 137 14.66 -1.20 -8.39
CA VAL A 137 14.16 -0.16 -7.49
C VAL A 137 15.09 0.02 -6.28
N PRO A 138 15.09 1.19 -5.61
CA PRO A 138 15.98 1.45 -4.49
C PRO A 138 15.69 0.59 -3.27
N GLN A 139 16.66 -0.20 -2.81
CA GLN A 139 16.55 -0.89 -1.54
C GLN A 139 16.47 0.11 -0.38
N GLY A 140 15.60 -0.14 0.59
CA GLY A 140 15.35 0.76 1.73
C GLY A 140 14.32 1.86 1.48
N SER A 141 13.84 2.04 0.25
CA SER A 141 12.65 2.87 -0.01
C SER A 141 11.38 2.16 0.46
N ILE A 142 10.50 2.92 1.12
CA ILE A 142 9.17 2.44 1.54
C ILE A 142 8.29 2.00 0.37
N LEU A 143 8.58 2.49 -0.84
CA LEU A 143 7.81 2.18 -2.05
C LEU A 143 8.28 0.91 -2.74
N SER A 144 9.52 0.46 -2.53
CA SER A 144 10.12 -0.63 -3.30
C SER A 144 9.42 -1.96 -3.10
N THR A 145 8.96 -2.26 -1.88
CA THR A 145 8.18 -3.47 -1.62
C THR A 145 6.87 -3.47 -2.42
N LEU A 146 6.13 -2.35 -2.43
CA LEU A 146 4.88 -2.23 -3.17
C LEU A 146 5.13 -2.37 -4.68
N LEU A 147 6.13 -1.66 -5.21
CA LEU A 147 6.49 -1.71 -6.63
C LEU A 147 6.90 -3.11 -7.06
N CYS A 148 7.70 -3.79 -6.25
CA CYS A 148 8.09 -5.17 -6.48
C CYS A 148 6.87 -6.10 -6.51
N SER A 149 5.98 -6.01 -5.52
CA SER A 149 4.77 -6.84 -5.48
C SER A 149 3.83 -6.58 -6.66
N LEU A 150 3.66 -5.32 -7.07
CA LEU A 150 2.83 -4.97 -8.23
C LEU A 150 3.45 -5.51 -9.52
N CYS A 151 4.75 -5.37 -9.70
CA CYS A 151 5.43 -5.78 -10.93
C CYS A 151 5.48 -7.30 -11.08
N TYR A 152 5.83 -8.04 -10.02
CA TYR A 152 5.76 -9.51 -10.05
C TYR A 152 4.33 -10.06 -10.05
N GLY A 153 3.34 -9.29 -9.59
CA GLY A 153 1.94 -9.66 -9.71
C GLY A 153 1.38 -9.47 -11.12
N ASP A 154 2.02 -8.63 -11.94
CA ASP A 154 1.68 -8.40 -13.35
C ASP A 154 2.35 -9.42 -14.29
N MET A 155 3.55 -9.90 -13.93
CA MET A 155 4.31 -10.95 -14.65
C MET A 155 3.71 -12.35 -14.48
#